data_AF-A0A080ZW42-F1
#
_entry.id   AF-A0A080ZW42-F1
#
_cell.length_a   1.000
_cell.length_b   1.000
_cell.length_c   1.000
_cell.angle_alpha   90.00
_cell.angle_beta   90.00
_cell.angle_gamma   90.00
#
_symmetry.space_group_name_H-M   'P 1'
#
loop_
_entity.id
_entity.type
_entity.pdbx_description
1 polymer ?
#
loop_
_entity_poly.entity_id
_entity_poly.type
_entity_poly.pdbx_seq_one_letter_code
_entity_poly.pdbx_strand_id
1 'polypeptide(L)' 'MAKLTGSTNYKFTEVQRLLSLVAKFLPLGKDEWERLASSYNSNRGRGIAEQDYESLRRKFKMLYSTRKPTGVAYMPPHVK' A
#
# COMPACT_ATOMS: atom_id res chain seq x y z
N MET A 1 17.05 -5.90 23.01
CA MET A 1 16.67 -6.57 21.75
C MET A 1 15.78 -5.64 20.94
N ALA A 2 16.36 -4.75 20.14
CA ALA A 2 15.59 -3.86 19.28
C ALA A 2 15.07 -4.66 18.08
N LYS A 3 13.76 -4.69 17.88
CA LYS A 3 13.18 -5.24 16.65
C LYS A 3 13.63 -4.34 15.51
N LEU A 4 14.46 -4.88 14.62
CA LEU A 4 14.77 -4.27 13.33
C LEU A 4 13.45 -4.20 12.55
N THR A 5 12.70 -3.11 12.72
CA THR A 5 11.51 -2.86 11.91
C THR A 5 12.02 -2.52 10.51
N GLY A 6 12.25 -3.56 9.72
CA GLY A 6 12.46 -3.46 8.28
C GLY A 6 11.17 -2.99 7.61
N SER A 7 10.77 -1.74 7.84
CA SER A 7 9.93 -1.05 6.88
C SER A 7 10.86 -0.55 5.79
N THR A 8 11.20 -1.40 4.83
CA THR A 8 11.60 -0.89 3.53
C THR A 8 10.43 -0.02 3.09
N ASN A 9 10.63 1.30 3.11
CA ASN A 9 9.60 2.23 2.71
C ASN A 9 9.20 1.86 1.28
N TYR A 10 7.95 1.47 1.09
CA TYR A 10 7.43 1.19 -0.25
C TYR A 10 7.74 2.39 -1.13
N LYS A 11 8.47 2.16 -2.22
CA LYS A 11 8.66 3.14 -3.27
C LYS A 11 7.31 3.46 -3.90
N PHE A 12 7.22 4.63 -4.54
CA PHE A 12 5.98 5.05 -5.20
C PHE A 12 5.47 4.00 -6.21
N THR A 13 6.38 3.40 -6.99
CA THR A 13 6.06 2.34 -7.96
C THR A 13 5.50 1.07 -7.31
N GLU A 14 5.98 0.71 -6.12
CA GLU A 14 5.48 -0.43 -5.34
C GLU A 14 4.08 -0.14 -4.79
N VAL A 15 3.82 1.09 -4.33
CA VAL A 15 2.48 1.52 -3.92
C VAL A 15 1.52 1.51 -5.10
N GLN A 16 1.89 2.07 -6.25
CA GLN A 16 1.05 2.05 -7.44
C GLN A 16 0.72 0.63 -7.87
N ARG A 17 1.73 -0.27 -7.89
CA ARG A 17 1.52 -1.68 -8.22
C ARG A 17 0.52 -2.33 -7.26
N LEU A 18 0.69 -2.11 -5.95
CA LEU A 18 -0.25 -2.62 -4.95
C LEU A 18 -1.68 -2.10 -5.21
N LEU A 19 -1.86 -0.81 -5.42
CA LEU A 19 -3.18 -0.22 -5.66
C LEU A 19 -3.83 -0.74 -6.94
N SER A 20 -3.08 -0.88 -8.03
CA SER A 20 -3.58 -1.46 -9.28
C SER A 20 -4.03 -2.91 -9.11
N LEU A 21 -3.30 -3.70 -8.32
CA LEU A 21 -3.70 -5.08 -8.04
C LEU A 21 -4.90 -5.15 -7.11
N VAL A 22 -4.99 -4.29 -6.08
CA VAL A 22 -6.18 -4.23 -5.21
C VAL A 22 -7.41 -3.84 -6.02
N ALA A 23 -7.31 -2.89 -6.95
CA ALA A 23 -8.40 -2.51 -7.84
C ALA A 23 -8.82 -3.65 -8.79
N LYS A 24 -7.87 -4.50 -9.21
CA LYS A 24 -8.12 -5.65 -10.07
C LYS A 24 -8.74 -6.85 -9.34
N PHE A 25 -8.22 -7.18 -8.16
CA PHE A 25 -8.60 -8.39 -7.42
C PHE A 25 -9.71 -8.18 -6.40
N LEU A 26 -9.94 -6.94 -5.95
CA LEU A 26 -10.91 -6.56 -4.92
C LEU A 26 -10.90 -7.52 -3.71
N PRO A 27 -9.74 -7.71 -3.05
CA PRO A 27 -9.57 -8.79 -2.09
C PRO A 27 -10.37 -8.55 -0.79
N LEU A 28 -11.43 -9.33 -0.60
CA LEU A 28 -12.29 -9.29 0.60
C LEU A 28 -11.78 -10.24 1.70
N GLY A 29 -11.29 -11.42 1.31
CA GLY A 29 -10.84 -12.48 2.19
C GLY A 29 -9.37 -12.85 2.03
N LYS A 30 -8.92 -13.79 2.86
CA LYS A 30 -7.52 -14.24 2.89
C LYS A 30 -7.06 -14.78 1.54
N ASP A 31 -7.87 -15.64 0.93
CA ASP A 31 -7.54 -16.32 -0.33
C ASP A 31 -7.29 -15.30 -1.47
N GLU A 32 -8.09 -14.24 -1.55
CA GLU A 32 -7.88 -13.19 -2.56
C GLU A 32 -6.64 -12.35 -2.26
N TRP A 33 -6.31 -12.11 -0.98
CA TRP A 33 -5.07 -11.45 -0.59
C TRP A 33 -3.84 -12.31 -0.95
N GLU A 34 -3.90 -13.62 -0.77
CA GLU A 34 -2.82 -14.54 -1.16
C GLU A 34 -2.63 -14.55 -2.68
N ARG A 35 -3.71 -14.61 -3.46
CA ARG A 35 -3.64 -14.50 -4.94
C ARG A 35 -3.05 -13.16 -5.39
N LEU A 36 -3.43 -12.07 -4.73
CA LEU A 36 -2.86 -10.75 -4.98
C LEU A 36 -1.35 -10.76 -4.69
N ALA A 37 -0.91 -11.34 -3.58
CA ALA A 37 0.50 -11.43 -3.21
C ALA A 37 1.30 -12.24 -4.25
N SER A 38 0.77 -13.38 -4.74
CA SER A 38 1.38 -14.13 -5.83
C SER A 38 1.55 -13.26 -7.09
N SER A 39 0.52 -12.48 -7.45
CA SER A 39 0.59 -11.55 -8.60
C SER A 39 1.59 -10.40 -8.36
N TYR A 40 1.64 -9.88 -7.13
CA TYR A 40 2.59 -8.83 -6.74
C TYR A 40 4.04 -9.32 -6.87
N ASN A 41 4.34 -10.56 -6.45
CA ASN A 41 5.68 -11.12 -6.45
C ASN A 41 6.11 -11.71 -7.82
N SER A 42 5.17 -12.02 -8.72
CA SER A 42 5.43 -12.69 -10.02
C SER A 42 6.47 -12.02 -10.93
N ASN A 43 6.61 -10.68 -10.87
CA ASN A 43 7.56 -9.92 -11.69
C ASN A 43 8.58 -9.15 -10.83
N ARG A 44 9.06 -9.73 -9.74
CA ARG A 44 10.13 -9.09 -8.95
C ARG A 44 11.49 -9.31 -9.61
N GLY A 45 12.40 -8.36 -9.45
CA GLY A 45 13.81 -8.54 -9.82
C GLY A 45 14.50 -9.58 -8.93
N ARG A 46 15.56 -10.22 -9.45
CA ARG A 46 16.38 -11.13 -8.64
C ARG A 46 16.94 -10.38 -7.42
N GLY A 47 16.85 -10.97 -6.24
CA GLY A 47 17.35 -10.40 -4.99
C GLY A 47 16.37 -9.49 -4.24
N ILE A 48 15.19 -9.19 -4.79
CA ILE A 48 14.11 -8.53 -4.04
C ILE A 48 13.43 -9.57 -3.15
N ALA A 49 13.17 -9.29 -1.88
CA ALA A 49 12.46 -10.20 -0.97
C ALA A 49 10.98 -10.38 -1.38
N GLU A 50 10.35 -11.50 -1.02
CA GLU A 50 8.92 -11.69 -1.27
C GLU A 50 8.12 -10.85 -0.29
N GLN A 51 7.06 -10.24 -0.79
CA GLN A 51 6.14 -9.51 0.06
C GLN A 51 5.01 -10.44 0.49
N ASP A 52 4.90 -10.65 1.80
CA ASP A 52 3.81 -11.42 2.39
C ASP A 52 2.46 -10.71 2.23
N TYR A 53 1.38 -11.50 2.12
CA TYR A 53 0.03 -10.97 1.93
C TYR A 53 -0.42 -10.09 3.10
N GLU A 54 -0.02 -10.40 4.34
CA GLU A 54 -0.38 -9.58 5.51
C GLU A 54 0.33 -8.22 5.45
N SER A 55 1.57 -8.20 4.97
CA SER A 55 2.34 -6.97 4.77
C SER A 55 1.70 -6.07 3.71
N LEU A 56 1.28 -6.65 2.58
CA LEU A 56 0.55 -5.93 1.52
C LEU A 56 -0.79 -5.42 2.01
N ARG A 57 -1.56 -6.26 2.72
CA ARG A 57 -2.84 -5.89 3.32
C ARG A 57 -2.67 -4.76 4.31
N ARG A 58 -1.70 -4.85 5.23
CA ARG A 58 -1.40 -3.82 6.22
C ARG A 58 -1.01 -2.50 5.56
N LYS A 59 -0.19 -2.54 4.51
CA LYS A 59 0.19 -1.35 3.74
C LYS A 59 -1.03 -0.68 3.11
N PHE A 60 -1.88 -1.46 2.43
CA PHE A 60 -3.15 -0.95 1.89
C PHE A 60 -4.03 -0.39 3.01
N LYS A 61 -4.08 -1.05 4.17
CA LYS A 61 -4.88 -0.58 5.30
C LYS A 61 -4.46 0.79 5.81
N MET A 62 -3.16 0.99 5.93
CA MET A 62 -2.60 2.28 6.29
C MET A 62 -2.91 3.35 5.24
N LEU A 63 -2.81 3.02 3.94
CA LEU A 63 -3.13 3.96 2.86
C LEU A 63 -4.60 4.38 2.86
N TYR A 64 -5.55 3.44 3.00
CA TYR A 64 -6.98 3.81 3.05
C TYR A 64 -7.31 4.60 4.31
N SER A 65 -6.65 4.30 5.44
CA SER A 65 -6.89 4.96 6.73
C SER A 65 -6.27 6.35 6.80
N THR A 66 -5.31 6.64 5.90
CA THR A 66 -4.67 7.95 5.84
C THR A 66 -5.73 8.96 5.45
N ARG A 67 -6.07 9.86 6.38
CA ARG A 67 -6.98 10.96 6.11
C ARG A 67 -6.43 11.75 4.93
N LYS A 68 -7.23 11.89 3.88
CA LYS A 68 -6.97 12.90 2.88
C LYS A 68 -6.84 14.25 3.61
N PRO A 69 -5.89 15.12 3.25
CA PRO A 69 -5.83 16.46 3.79
C PRO A 69 -7.01 17.27 3.25
N THR A 70 -8.22 16.96 3.72
CA THR A 70 -9.43 17.68 3.41
C THR A 70 -9.59 18.72 4.51
N GLY A 71 -9.29 19.99 4.20
CA GLY A 71 -9.40 21.09 5.18
C GLY A 71 -8.34 22.19 5.06
N VAL A 72 -7.26 22.00 4.31
CA VAL A 72 -6.40 23.11 3.86
C VAL A 72 -6.91 23.65 2.53
N ALA A 73 -8.17 24.12 2.53
CA ALA A 73 -8.54 25.13 1.56
C ALA A 73 -7.71 26.36 1.93
N TYR A 74 -6.83 26.81 1.04
CA TYR A 74 -6.32 28.18 1.14
C TYR A 74 -7.55 29.08 1.13
N MET A 75 -7.96 29.56 2.29
CA MET A 75 -9.02 30.55 2.41
C MET A 75 -8.42 31.87 1.94
N PRO A 76 -8.82 32.43 0.78
CA PRO A 76 -8.24 33.66 0.31
C PRO A 76 -8.52 34.76 1.34
N PRO A 77 -7.56 35.65 1.65
CA PRO A 77 -7.67 36.64 2.73
C PRO A 77 -8.84 37.64 2.60
N HIS A 78 -9.59 37.58 1.49
CA HIS A 78 -10.64 38.50 1.11
C HIS A 78 -12.05 37.91 1.28
N VAL A 79 -12.16 36.62 1.61
CA VAL A 79 -13.43 35.98 1.95
C VAL A 79 -13.72 36.27 3.42
N LYS A 80 -14.67 37.18 3.69
CA LYS A 80 -15.23 37.47 5.02
C LYS A 80 -16.51 36.69 5.25
#